data_AF-A0A2E3FLS5-F1
#
_entry.id   AF-A0A2E3FLS5-F1
#
_cell.length_a   1.000
_cell.length_b   1.000
_cell.length_c   1.000
_cell.angle_alpha   90.00
_cell.angle_beta   90.00
_cell.angle_gamma   90.00
#
_symmetry.space_group_name_H-M   'P 1'
#
loop_
_entity.id
_entity.type
_entity.pdbx_description
1 polymer ?
#
loop_
_entity_poly.entity_id
_entity_poly.type
_entity_poly.pdbx_seq_one_letter_code
_entity_poly.pdbx_strand_id
1 'polypeptide(L)'
;MNPTIDDLELIAEQINAGTWKKRKRVKNMNFFFPRNTTCPDLIVPDPQTRVQARVEDRDLDFIDRQVNKVNNGGSTDNIKDITCIEFKNDIDKLLNGNHGVEINVMLGIDEANANMVSWEDDLGSSMFNAIRLGNMLNRVEQESQATQNNDIKRELFTLMDERVAQGLEPHPTLEQREEFLKLYPQIKGQRALGQWIADHEEVGSNNKPKISYTSAQRLHMESVFRSLSRYSEHAVTECRTVASWKQTAVEQIFLQMLAEKKKKALIIFYCSTVSQADLLDNTNLKKTIRDLYDRLGAYYQVDRKNIEIDIEYLRHR
;
A
#
# COMPACT_ATOMS: atom_id res chain seq x y z
N MET A 1 -35.90 0.29 24.27
CA MET A 1 -35.20 0.86 25.45
C MET A 1 -33.76 1.03 25.02
N ASN A 2 -33.09 2.15 25.29
CA ASN A 2 -31.69 2.32 24.85
C ASN A 2 -30.78 1.45 25.74
N PRO A 3 -29.89 0.62 25.14
CA PRO A 3 -28.97 -0.19 25.92
C PRO A 3 -28.01 0.70 26.72
N THR A 4 -27.67 0.25 27.92
CA THR A 4 -26.62 0.85 28.74
C THR A 4 -25.23 0.49 28.19
N ILE A 5 -24.19 1.07 28.79
CA ILE A 5 -22.80 0.70 28.43
C ILE A 5 -22.54 -0.76 28.82
N ASP A 6 -22.97 -1.15 30.01
CA ASP A 6 -22.80 -2.52 30.54
C ASP A 6 -23.50 -3.55 29.66
N ASP A 7 -24.66 -3.21 29.08
CA ASP A 7 -25.35 -4.08 28.12
C ASP A 7 -24.49 -4.31 26.85
N LEU A 8 -23.87 -3.26 26.31
CA LEU A 8 -23.02 -3.38 25.12
C LEU A 8 -21.70 -4.11 25.41
N GLU A 9 -21.11 -3.91 26.61
CA GLU A 9 -19.92 -4.65 27.02
C GLU A 9 -20.22 -6.14 27.20
N LEU A 10 -21.36 -6.49 27.81
CA LEU A 10 -21.80 -7.88 27.92
C LEU A 10 -21.99 -8.55 26.55
N ILE A 11 -22.55 -7.83 25.57
CA ILE A 11 -22.67 -8.33 24.19
C ILE A 11 -21.27 -8.59 23.60
N ALA A 12 -20.35 -7.64 23.75
CA ALA A 12 -18.99 -7.78 23.21
C ALA A 12 -18.23 -8.95 23.86
N GLU A 13 -18.34 -9.12 25.17
CA GLU A 13 -17.75 -10.24 25.92
C GLU A 13 -18.31 -11.59 25.46
N GLN A 14 -19.64 -11.70 25.31
CA GLN A 14 -20.27 -12.93 24.85
C GLN A 14 -19.88 -13.29 23.42
N ILE A 15 -19.75 -12.30 22.53
CA ILE A 15 -19.28 -12.51 21.16
C ILE A 15 -17.81 -12.98 21.17
N ASN A 16 -16.93 -12.31 21.92
CA ASN A 16 -15.52 -12.65 22.02
C ASN A 16 -15.30 -14.04 22.67
N ALA A 17 -16.13 -14.41 23.63
CA ALA A 17 -16.11 -15.73 24.27
C ALA A 17 -16.82 -16.83 23.45
N GLY A 18 -17.44 -16.48 22.31
CA GLY A 18 -18.19 -17.43 21.48
C GLY A 18 -19.50 -17.94 22.10
N THR A 19 -20.00 -17.29 23.14
CA THR A 19 -21.23 -17.66 23.89
C THR A 19 -22.47 -16.87 23.45
N TRP A 20 -22.32 -15.93 22.51
CA TRP A 20 -23.44 -15.19 21.93
C TRP A 20 -24.47 -16.12 21.28
N LYS A 21 -25.73 -15.98 21.66
CA LYS A 21 -26.79 -16.95 21.32
C LYS A 21 -27.36 -16.76 19.91
N LYS A 22 -27.44 -15.52 19.42
CA LYS A 22 -28.03 -15.21 18.12
C LYS A 22 -26.97 -15.39 17.04
N ARG A 23 -26.92 -16.56 16.42
CA ARG A 23 -25.93 -16.90 15.38
C ARG A 23 -26.60 -17.41 14.12
N LYS A 24 -26.05 -17.06 12.95
CA LYS A 24 -26.57 -17.45 11.63
C LYS A 24 -25.43 -17.65 10.64
N ARG A 25 -25.64 -18.52 9.64
CA ARG A 25 -24.77 -18.61 8.46
C ARG A 25 -25.15 -17.52 7.47
N VAL A 26 -24.17 -16.75 7.03
CA VAL A 26 -24.38 -15.67 6.04
C VAL A 26 -23.42 -15.84 4.88
N LYS A 27 -23.88 -15.51 3.68
CA LYS A 27 -23.06 -15.58 2.47
C LYS A 27 -22.01 -14.48 2.51
N ASN A 28 -20.74 -14.86 2.37
CA ASN A 28 -19.63 -13.92 2.39
C ASN A 28 -19.72 -12.89 1.26
N MET A 29 -20.20 -13.31 0.08
CA MET A 29 -20.39 -12.43 -1.08
C MET A 29 -21.47 -11.35 -0.89
N ASN A 30 -22.31 -11.42 0.15
CA ASN A 30 -23.28 -10.36 0.43
C ASN A 30 -22.63 -9.02 0.78
N PHE A 31 -21.35 -9.03 1.19
CA PHE A 31 -20.64 -7.83 1.66
C PHE A 31 -19.71 -7.20 0.59
N PHE A 32 -19.82 -7.66 -0.66
CA PHE A 32 -18.97 -7.25 -1.76
C PHE A 32 -19.83 -6.96 -2.99
N PHE A 33 -19.34 -6.09 -3.86
CA PHE A 33 -19.96 -5.94 -5.17
C PHE A 33 -19.89 -7.26 -5.96
N PRO A 34 -20.88 -7.54 -6.82
CA PRO A 34 -20.83 -8.68 -7.73
C PRO A 34 -19.50 -8.70 -8.48
N ARG A 35 -18.87 -9.87 -8.58
CA ARG A 35 -17.58 -10.00 -9.26
C ARG A 35 -17.70 -9.47 -10.69
N ASN A 36 -16.80 -8.55 -11.05
CA ASN A 36 -16.74 -7.99 -12.38
C ASN A 36 -16.33 -9.09 -13.37
N THR A 37 -17.08 -9.27 -14.46
CA THR A 37 -16.75 -10.23 -15.53
C THR A 37 -15.41 -9.95 -16.21
N THR A 38 -14.91 -8.72 -16.12
CA THR A 38 -13.64 -8.27 -16.70
C THR A 38 -12.45 -8.49 -15.75
N CYS A 39 -12.70 -8.58 -14.45
CA CYS A 39 -11.67 -8.78 -13.43
C CYS A 39 -12.24 -9.61 -12.26
N PRO A 40 -12.44 -10.93 -12.47
CA PRO A 40 -13.14 -11.79 -11.52
C PRO A 40 -12.39 -12.00 -10.19
N ASP A 41 -11.10 -11.65 -10.15
CA ASP A 41 -10.24 -11.76 -8.97
C ASP A 41 -10.27 -10.49 -8.11
N LEU A 42 -10.82 -9.38 -8.63
CA LEU A 42 -10.93 -8.14 -7.88
C LEU A 42 -12.16 -8.20 -6.96
N ILE A 43 -11.90 -8.33 -5.66
CA ILE A 43 -12.90 -8.29 -4.60
C ILE A 43 -13.02 -6.85 -4.11
N VAL A 44 -14.20 -6.24 -4.31
CA VAL A 44 -14.46 -4.85 -3.90
C VAL A 44 -15.56 -4.86 -2.84
N PRO A 45 -15.26 -4.45 -1.59
CA PRO A 45 -16.27 -4.30 -0.54
C PRO A 45 -17.39 -3.37 -0.97
N ASP A 46 -18.64 -3.73 -0.63
CA ASP A 46 -19.78 -2.85 -0.79
C ASP A 46 -19.97 -2.01 0.49
N PRO A 47 -19.73 -0.68 0.46
CA PRO A 47 -19.86 0.17 1.64
C PRO A 47 -21.29 0.20 2.22
N GLN A 48 -22.33 -0.07 1.41
CA GLN A 48 -23.72 -0.04 1.88
C GLN A 48 -24.05 -1.18 2.84
N THR A 49 -23.29 -2.26 2.75
CA THR A 49 -23.45 -3.49 3.54
C THR A 49 -22.58 -3.51 4.79
N ARG A 50 -21.98 -2.37 5.16
CA ARG A 50 -20.99 -2.28 6.24
C ARG A 50 -21.27 -1.11 7.16
N VAL A 51 -20.94 -1.30 8.44
CA VAL A 51 -20.83 -0.22 9.43
C VAL A 51 -19.36 -0.05 9.76
N GLN A 52 -18.75 0.99 9.19
CA GLN A 52 -17.34 1.25 9.36
C GLN A 52 -17.05 1.89 10.72
N ALA A 53 -16.58 1.09 11.68
CA ALA A 53 -16.16 1.57 13.00
C ALA A 53 -14.72 2.13 13.03
N ARG A 54 -13.85 1.68 12.11
CA ARG A 54 -12.43 2.07 12.00
C ARG A 54 -12.15 2.93 10.78
N VAL A 55 -11.15 3.81 10.86
CA VAL A 55 -10.75 4.71 9.75
C VAL A 55 -10.27 3.93 8.52
N GLU A 56 -9.53 2.85 8.74
CA GLU A 56 -9.09 1.93 7.69
C GLU A 56 -10.03 0.72 7.64
N ASP A 57 -10.48 0.37 6.43
CA ASP A 57 -11.43 -0.72 6.18
C ASP A 57 -10.79 -2.10 6.39
N ARG A 58 -9.60 -2.32 5.79
CA ARG A 58 -8.85 -3.57 5.83
C ARG A 58 -7.37 -3.41 5.49
N ASP A 59 -6.59 -4.42 5.87
CA ASP A 59 -5.15 -4.58 5.60
C ASP A 59 -4.99 -5.71 4.59
N LEU A 60 -4.65 -5.36 3.35
CA LEU A 60 -4.51 -6.30 2.24
C LEU A 60 -3.30 -7.22 2.41
N ASP A 61 -2.21 -6.74 3.01
CA ASP A 61 -1.02 -7.54 3.26
C ASP A 61 -1.28 -8.59 4.36
N PHE A 62 -2.08 -8.23 5.36
CA PHE A 62 -2.56 -9.20 6.34
C PHE A 62 -3.43 -10.28 5.68
N ILE A 63 -4.41 -9.89 4.86
CA ILE A 63 -5.32 -10.83 4.16
C ILE A 63 -4.51 -11.80 3.30
N ASP A 64 -3.63 -11.28 2.44
CA ASP A 64 -2.79 -12.09 1.56
C ASP A 64 -1.94 -13.10 2.33
N ARG A 65 -1.34 -12.68 3.46
CA ARG A 65 -0.56 -13.59 4.31
C ARG A 65 -1.42 -14.72 4.88
N GLN A 66 -2.64 -14.43 5.34
CA GLN A 66 -3.52 -15.46 5.90
C GLN A 66 -4.01 -16.43 4.82
N VAL A 67 -4.39 -15.93 3.63
CA VAL A 67 -4.81 -16.75 2.50
C VAL A 67 -3.68 -17.70 2.08
N ASN A 68 -2.44 -17.21 1.97
CA ASN A 68 -1.30 -18.06 1.63
C ASN A 68 -1.04 -19.14 2.70
N LYS A 69 -1.15 -18.80 3.98
CA LYS A 69 -0.98 -19.78 5.07
C LYS A 69 -1.96 -20.94 4.94
N VAL A 70 -3.24 -20.65 4.68
CA VAL A 70 -4.26 -21.70 4.51
C VAL A 70 -4.00 -22.51 3.25
N ASN A 71 -3.72 -21.87 2.11
CA ASN A 71 -3.41 -22.55 0.86
C ASN A 71 -2.18 -23.47 0.95
N ASN A 72 -1.25 -23.17 1.87
CA ASN A 72 -0.05 -23.97 2.15
C ASN A 72 -0.21 -24.95 3.33
N GLY A 73 -1.44 -25.38 3.63
CA GLY A 73 -1.73 -26.44 4.62
C GLY A 73 -2.07 -25.94 6.02
N GLY A 74 -2.28 -24.64 6.22
CA GLY A 74 -2.82 -24.05 7.45
C GLY A 74 -4.33 -24.27 7.60
N SER A 75 -4.83 -24.19 8.84
CA SER A 75 -6.27 -24.31 9.14
C SER A 75 -7.02 -22.98 8.99
N THR A 76 -8.28 -23.06 8.56
CA THR A 76 -9.24 -21.95 8.56
C THR A 76 -9.84 -21.65 9.93
N ASP A 77 -9.58 -22.49 10.94
CA ASP A 77 -10.17 -22.36 12.29
C ASP A 77 -9.77 -21.05 12.99
N ASN A 78 -8.71 -20.38 12.52
CA ASN A 78 -8.25 -19.10 13.04
C ASN A 78 -8.99 -17.89 12.43
N ILE A 79 -9.86 -18.11 11.44
CA ILE A 79 -10.71 -17.06 10.87
C ILE A 79 -11.86 -16.82 11.84
N LYS A 80 -11.82 -15.68 12.54
CA LYS A 80 -12.87 -15.33 13.51
C LYS A 80 -14.23 -15.24 12.83
N ASP A 81 -15.25 -15.68 13.56
CA ASP A 81 -16.65 -15.45 13.21
C ASP A 81 -16.92 -13.95 13.05
N ILE A 82 -17.78 -13.61 12.10
CA ILE A 82 -18.10 -12.20 11.81
C ILE A 82 -19.21 -11.71 12.74
N THR A 83 -19.39 -10.40 12.84
CA THR A 83 -20.52 -9.79 13.56
C THR A 83 -21.32 -8.92 12.61
N CYS A 84 -22.62 -9.17 12.54
CA CYS A 84 -23.55 -8.45 11.67
C CYS A 84 -24.64 -7.77 12.51
N ILE A 85 -25.09 -6.61 12.04
CA ILE A 85 -26.27 -5.93 12.54
C ILE A 85 -27.46 -6.36 11.70
N GLU A 86 -28.45 -6.93 12.35
CA GLU A 86 -29.72 -7.33 11.76
C GLU A 86 -30.68 -6.14 11.76
N PHE A 87 -31.15 -5.76 10.57
CA PHE A 87 -32.18 -4.73 10.39
C PHE A 87 -33.48 -5.39 9.94
N LYS A 88 -34.60 -5.15 10.64
CA LYS A 88 -35.87 -5.85 10.35
C LYS A 88 -36.39 -5.64 8.92
N ASN A 89 -36.09 -4.51 8.29
CA ASN A 89 -36.58 -4.12 6.97
C ASN A 89 -35.47 -3.62 6.02
N ASP A 90 -34.21 -3.93 6.32
CA ASP A 90 -33.05 -3.49 5.53
C ASP A 90 -32.03 -4.63 5.43
N ILE A 91 -30.98 -4.42 4.66
CA ILE A 91 -29.89 -5.38 4.46
C ILE A 91 -29.07 -5.48 5.75
N ASP A 92 -28.78 -6.71 6.19
CA ASP A 92 -27.85 -6.97 7.29
C ASP A 92 -26.49 -6.34 6.99
N LYS A 93 -25.90 -5.65 7.97
CA LYS A 93 -24.64 -4.94 7.78
C LYS A 93 -23.52 -5.56 8.59
N LEU A 94 -22.37 -5.74 7.96
CA LEU A 94 -21.15 -6.19 8.63
C LEU A 94 -20.66 -5.10 9.60
N LEU A 95 -20.53 -5.44 10.87
CA LEU A 95 -20.00 -4.56 11.92
C LEU A 95 -18.54 -4.89 12.26
N ASN A 96 -18.19 -6.18 12.29
CA ASN A 96 -16.84 -6.63 12.58
C ASN A 96 -16.50 -7.89 11.77
N GLY A 97 -15.20 -8.08 11.48
CA GLY A 97 -14.71 -9.22 10.69
C GLY A 97 -14.44 -8.92 9.21
N ASN A 98 -14.15 -7.64 8.84
CA ASN A 98 -13.84 -7.23 7.47
C ASN A 98 -12.73 -8.08 6.82
N HIS A 99 -11.62 -8.32 7.50
CA HIS A 99 -10.55 -9.17 6.98
C HIS A 99 -11.00 -10.63 6.84
N GLY A 100 -11.73 -11.16 7.83
CA GLY A 100 -12.16 -12.56 7.86
C GLY A 100 -13.10 -12.91 6.71
N VAL A 101 -14.06 -12.03 6.41
CA VAL A 101 -14.97 -12.24 5.28
C VAL A 101 -14.23 -12.21 3.93
N GLU A 102 -13.23 -11.35 3.76
CA GLU A 102 -12.43 -11.29 2.53
C GLU A 102 -11.53 -12.52 2.37
N ILE A 103 -10.88 -12.96 3.46
CA ILE A 103 -10.10 -14.20 3.48
C ILE A 103 -11.00 -15.38 3.06
N ASN A 104 -12.22 -15.49 3.61
CA ASN A 104 -13.15 -16.53 3.22
C ASN A 104 -13.48 -16.50 1.72
N VAL A 105 -13.78 -15.33 1.15
CA VAL A 105 -14.07 -15.19 -0.29
C VAL A 105 -12.86 -15.60 -1.14
N MET A 106 -11.65 -15.20 -0.74
CA MET A 106 -10.41 -15.55 -1.45
C MET A 106 -10.10 -17.06 -1.39
N LEU A 107 -10.50 -17.73 -0.31
CA LEU A 107 -10.37 -19.18 -0.13
C LEU A 107 -11.52 -19.98 -0.77
N GLY A 108 -12.51 -19.32 -1.39
CA GLY A 108 -13.67 -19.99 -1.97
C GLY A 108 -14.67 -20.52 -0.94
N ILE A 109 -14.69 -19.96 0.27
CA ILE A 109 -15.63 -20.29 1.33
C ILE A 109 -16.88 -19.44 1.16
N ASP A 110 -18.00 -20.07 0.82
CA ASP A 110 -19.25 -19.36 0.48
C ASP A 110 -19.91 -18.66 1.67
N GLU A 111 -19.81 -19.25 2.87
CA GLU A 111 -20.53 -18.79 4.06
C GLU A 111 -19.63 -18.70 5.30
N ALA A 112 -19.91 -17.71 6.14
CA ALA A 112 -19.30 -17.57 7.47
C ALA A 112 -20.37 -17.70 8.56
N ASN A 113 -19.95 -18.06 9.77
CA ASN A 113 -20.82 -17.90 10.93
C ASN A 113 -20.79 -16.42 11.34
N ALA A 114 -21.98 -15.86 11.53
CA ALA A 114 -22.18 -14.49 11.98
C ALA A 114 -22.88 -14.46 13.34
N ASN A 115 -22.36 -13.63 14.24
CA ASN A 115 -23.06 -13.18 15.43
C ASN A 115 -24.02 -12.07 15.02
N MET A 116 -25.31 -12.30 15.21
CA MET A 116 -26.37 -11.38 14.80
C MET A 116 -26.76 -10.49 15.97
N VAL A 117 -26.62 -9.18 15.78
CA VAL A 117 -26.98 -8.15 16.77
C VAL A 117 -28.16 -7.34 16.22
N SER A 118 -29.28 -7.31 16.93
CA SER A 118 -30.48 -6.61 16.49
C SER A 118 -30.29 -5.09 16.57
N TRP A 119 -30.59 -4.41 15.47
CA TRP A 119 -30.59 -2.95 15.42
C TRP A 119 -31.53 -2.34 16.46
N GLU A 120 -32.76 -2.83 16.59
CA GLU A 120 -33.75 -2.27 17.51
C GLU A 120 -33.55 -2.77 18.94
N ASP A 121 -33.39 -4.08 19.11
CA ASP A 121 -33.49 -4.71 20.43
C ASP A 121 -32.16 -4.67 21.19
N ASP A 122 -31.03 -4.86 20.49
CA ASP A 122 -29.70 -4.92 21.11
C ASP A 122 -28.97 -3.56 21.05
N LEU A 123 -29.21 -2.75 20.01
CA LEU A 123 -28.53 -1.46 19.81
C LEU A 123 -29.40 -0.23 20.10
N GLY A 124 -30.70 -0.40 20.35
CA GLY A 124 -31.64 0.70 20.61
C GLY A 124 -31.80 1.65 19.42
N SER A 125 -31.67 1.13 18.20
CA SER A 125 -31.74 1.89 16.94
C SER A 125 -30.72 3.03 16.84
N SER A 126 -29.51 2.84 17.38
CA SER A 126 -28.48 3.86 17.47
C SER A 126 -27.20 3.48 16.72
N MET A 127 -26.83 4.28 15.72
CA MET A 127 -25.57 4.10 14.97
C MET A 127 -24.36 4.32 15.87
N PHE A 128 -24.49 5.20 16.86
CA PHE A 128 -23.46 5.41 17.86
C PHE A 128 -23.21 4.13 18.67
N ASN A 129 -24.26 3.40 19.06
CA ASN A 129 -24.12 2.12 19.77
C ASN A 129 -23.54 1.04 18.87
N ALA A 130 -23.92 1.01 17.59
CA ALA A 130 -23.30 0.14 16.60
C ALA A 130 -21.78 0.37 16.50
N ILE A 131 -21.34 1.61 16.27
CA ILE A 131 -19.92 1.97 16.17
C ILE A 131 -19.19 1.65 17.49
N ARG A 132 -19.80 1.97 18.63
CA ARG A 132 -19.24 1.69 19.96
C ARG A 132 -19.04 0.19 20.17
N LEU A 133 -20.03 -0.64 19.86
CA LEU A 133 -19.89 -2.10 19.93
C LEU A 133 -18.80 -2.59 18.98
N GLY A 134 -18.77 -2.09 17.74
CA GLY A 134 -17.71 -2.40 16.78
C GLY A 134 -16.31 -2.08 17.31
N ASN A 135 -16.15 -0.98 18.04
CA ASN A 135 -14.90 -0.63 18.70
C ASN A 135 -14.58 -1.55 19.89
N MET A 136 -15.57 -1.93 20.70
CA MET A 136 -15.41 -2.87 21.82
C MET A 136 -14.96 -4.26 21.35
N LEU A 137 -15.56 -4.78 20.28
CA LEU A 137 -15.19 -6.04 19.63
C LEU A 137 -13.76 -6.04 19.06
N ASN A 138 -13.18 -4.85 18.93
CA ASN A 138 -11.86 -4.61 18.37
C ASN A 138 -10.81 -4.26 19.43
N ARG A 139 -11.18 -4.24 20.72
CA ARG A 139 -10.23 -4.12 21.83
C ARG A 139 -9.37 -5.38 21.90
N VAL A 140 -8.07 -5.18 22.02
CA VAL A 140 -7.09 -6.26 22.15
C VAL A 140 -6.49 -6.15 23.55
N GLU A 141 -6.74 -7.14 24.42
CA GLU A 141 -6.23 -7.13 25.79
C GLU A 141 -4.75 -7.53 25.87
N GLN A 142 -4.32 -8.40 24.96
CA GLN A 142 -2.93 -8.84 24.84
C GLN A 142 -2.40 -8.54 23.44
N GLU A 143 -1.53 -7.55 23.34
CA GLU A 143 -0.86 -7.22 22.09
C GLU A 143 0.16 -8.30 21.75
N SER A 144 -0.02 -8.93 20.59
CA SER A 144 0.97 -9.78 19.97
C SER A 144 1.05 -9.43 18.49
N GLN A 145 2.26 -9.37 17.95
CA GLN A 145 2.49 -9.11 16.54
C GLN A 145 3.01 -10.38 15.89
N ALA A 146 2.34 -10.81 14.83
CA ALA A 146 2.81 -11.91 14.01
C ALA A 146 4.02 -11.49 13.17
N THR A 147 4.95 -12.41 12.94
CA THR A 147 6.12 -12.21 12.08
C THR A 147 5.72 -11.67 10.71
N GLN A 148 6.30 -10.54 10.30
CA GLN A 148 6.01 -9.90 9.03
C GLN A 148 6.96 -10.37 7.93
N ASN A 149 6.57 -10.15 6.68
CA ASN A 149 7.40 -10.52 5.54
C ASN A 149 8.75 -9.80 5.54
N ASN A 150 8.82 -8.57 6.07
CA ASN A 150 10.08 -7.83 6.19
C ASN A 150 11.02 -8.45 7.24
N ASP A 151 10.49 -9.00 8.33
CA ASP A 151 11.29 -9.70 9.33
C ASP A 151 11.91 -10.97 8.73
N ILE A 152 11.11 -11.71 7.95
CA ILE A 152 11.54 -12.92 7.25
C ILE A 152 12.55 -12.58 6.15
N LYS A 153 12.32 -11.49 5.40
CA LYS A 153 13.24 -11.01 4.38
C LYS A 153 14.59 -10.63 4.98
N ARG A 154 14.61 -10.04 6.19
CA ARG A 154 15.86 -9.79 6.94
C ARG A 154 16.60 -11.08 7.24
N GLU A 155 15.91 -12.12 7.70
CA GLU A 155 16.53 -13.45 7.94
C GLU A 155 17.15 -14.05 6.66
N LEU A 156 16.41 -13.98 5.54
CA LEU A 156 16.92 -14.42 4.24
C LEU A 156 18.21 -13.67 3.86
N PHE A 157 18.25 -12.36 4.08
CA PHE A 157 19.42 -11.53 3.77
C PHE A 157 20.61 -11.87 4.66
N THR A 158 20.39 -12.10 5.95
CA THR A 158 21.43 -12.60 6.86
C THR A 158 22.08 -13.89 6.33
N LEU A 159 21.28 -14.86 5.87
CA LEU A 159 21.80 -16.10 5.27
C LEU A 159 22.67 -15.81 4.04
N MET A 160 22.26 -14.88 3.19
CA MET A 160 23.01 -14.51 1.99
C MET A 160 24.34 -13.82 2.33
N ASP A 161 24.32 -12.91 3.30
CA ASP A 161 25.52 -12.24 3.81
C ASP A 161 26.51 -13.22 4.44
N GLU A 162 26.03 -14.21 5.20
CA GLU A 162 26.87 -15.26 5.78
C GLU A 162 27.55 -16.11 4.70
N ARG A 163 26.83 -16.45 3.62
CA ARG A 163 27.40 -17.18 2.48
C ARG A 163 28.51 -16.37 1.80
N VAL A 164 28.30 -15.08 1.61
CA VAL A 164 29.31 -14.16 1.04
C VAL A 164 30.53 -14.07 1.94
N ALA A 165 30.33 -13.93 3.26
CA ALA A 165 31.42 -13.90 4.23
C ALA A 165 32.25 -15.20 4.21
N GLN A 166 31.64 -16.33 3.85
CA GLN A 166 32.29 -17.64 3.69
C GLN A 166 32.92 -17.83 2.30
N GLY A 167 32.83 -16.85 1.39
CA GLY A 167 33.32 -16.95 0.02
C GLY A 167 32.46 -17.84 -0.88
N LEU A 168 31.21 -18.11 -0.50
CA LEU A 168 30.25 -18.88 -1.28
C LEU A 168 29.39 -17.95 -2.16
N GLU A 169 28.69 -18.56 -3.13
CA GLU A 169 27.75 -17.83 -3.97
C GLU A 169 26.56 -17.30 -3.11
N PRO A 170 26.22 -15.99 -3.20
CA PRO A 170 25.24 -15.36 -2.31
C PRO A 170 23.84 -15.98 -2.35
N HIS A 171 23.42 -16.58 -3.47
CA HIS A 171 22.12 -17.20 -3.57
C HIS A 171 22.02 -18.42 -2.65
N PRO A 172 20.93 -18.54 -1.87
CA PRO A 172 20.65 -19.75 -1.12
C PRO A 172 20.51 -20.95 -2.06
N THR A 173 20.92 -22.14 -1.58
CA THR A 173 20.77 -23.40 -2.32
C THR A 173 19.30 -23.76 -2.51
N LEU A 174 19.00 -24.71 -3.41
CA LEU A 174 17.63 -25.17 -3.61
C LEU A 174 17.02 -25.73 -2.32
N GLU A 175 17.77 -26.57 -1.59
CA GLU A 175 17.34 -27.13 -0.30
C GLU A 175 17.04 -26.04 0.73
N GLN A 176 17.91 -25.03 0.85
CA GLN A 176 17.68 -23.90 1.75
C GLN A 176 16.43 -23.10 1.39
N ARG A 177 16.15 -22.91 0.09
CA ARG A 177 14.93 -22.23 -0.36
C ARG A 177 13.67 -23.04 -0.05
N GLU A 178 13.72 -24.36 -0.25
CA GLU A 178 12.61 -25.25 0.05
C GLU A 178 12.32 -25.31 1.56
N GLU A 179 13.36 -25.39 2.39
CA GLU A 179 13.25 -25.29 3.84
C GLU A 179 12.64 -23.95 4.26
N PHE A 180 13.10 -22.84 3.68
CA PHE A 180 12.61 -21.51 3.99
C PHE A 180 11.12 -21.34 3.66
N LEU A 181 10.66 -21.84 2.52
CA LEU A 181 9.24 -21.82 2.14
C LEU A 181 8.38 -22.72 3.04
N LYS A 182 8.95 -23.82 3.54
CA LYS A 182 8.28 -24.71 4.50
C LYS A 182 8.11 -24.05 5.87
N LEU A 183 9.13 -23.32 6.34
CA LEU A 183 9.08 -22.57 7.60
C LEU A 183 8.13 -21.37 7.51
N TYR A 184 8.06 -20.74 6.32
CA TYR A 184 7.29 -19.52 6.09
C TYR A 184 6.22 -19.70 5.01
N PRO A 185 5.12 -20.42 5.31
CA PRO A 185 4.02 -20.67 4.37
C PRO A 185 3.27 -19.40 3.94
N GLN A 186 3.56 -18.24 4.55
CA GLN A 186 3.02 -16.95 4.13
C GLN A 186 3.68 -16.37 2.87
N ILE A 187 4.82 -16.92 2.43
CA ILE A 187 5.51 -16.51 1.20
C ILE A 187 4.84 -17.18 -0.02
N LYS A 188 4.60 -16.41 -1.10
CA LYS A 188 3.97 -16.88 -2.36
C LYS A 188 4.92 -17.74 -3.23
N GLY A 189 5.50 -18.78 -2.65
CA GLY A 189 6.34 -19.78 -3.32
C GLY A 189 7.68 -19.26 -3.85
N GLN A 190 8.34 -20.08 -4.68
CA GLN A 190 9.70 -19.85 -5.19
C GLN A 190 9.85 -18.54 -5.97
N ARG A 191 8.80 -18.08 -6.67
CA ARG A 191 8.84 -16.83 -7.43
C ARG A 191 8.95 -15.60 -6.52
N ALA A 192 8.15 -15.55 -5.46
CA ALA A 192 8.20 -14.46 -4.49
C ALA A 192 9.55 -14.46 -3.74
N LEU A 193 10.03 -15.64 -3.35
CA LEU A 193 11.34 -15.79 -2.74
C LEU A 193 12.47 -15.34 -3.69
N GLY A 194 12.38 -15.70 -4.97
CA GLY A 194 13.32 -15.27 -6.00
C GLY A 194 13.36 -13.76 -6.18
N GLN A 195 12.20 -13.09 -6.11
CA GLN A 195 12.14 -11.63 -6.11
C GLN A 195 12.85 -11.03 -4.90
N TRP A 196 12.69 -11.62 -3.71
CA TRP A 196 13.37 -11.14 -2.52
C TRP A 196 14.88 -11.33 -2.61
N ILE A 197 15.34 -12.49 -3.10
CA ILE A 197 16.76 -12.76 -3.36
C ILE A 197 17.33 -11.72 -4.34
N ALA A 198 16.58 -11.37 -5.39
CA ALA A 198 16.97 -10.33 -6.36
C ALA A 198 16.97 -8.91 -5.77
N ASP A 199 16.42 -8.69 -4.58
CA ASP A 199 16.47 -7.41 -3.89
C ASP A 199 17.70 -7.27 -2.94
N HIS A 200 18.46 -8.36 -2.72
CA HIS A 200 19.66 -8.37 -1.89
C HIS A 200 20.80 -7.58 -2.53
N GLU A 201 21.66 -6.92 -1.78
CA GLU A 201 22.68 -6.03 -2.36
C GLU A 201 23.71 -6.79 -3.22
N GLU A 202 24.13 -7.98 -2.78
CA GLU A 202 25.10 -8.83 -3.49
C GLU A 202 24.56 -9.55 -4.74
N VAL A 203 23.23 -9.68 -4.88
CA VAL A 203 22.58 -10.35 -6.03
C VAL A 203 21.87 -9.34 -6.94
N GLY A 204 21.30 -8.32 -6.32
CA GLY A 204 20.44 -7.28 -6.85
C GLY A 204 21.08 -5.90 -6.90
N SER A 205 22.40 -5.83 -7.06
CA SER A 205 23.21 -4.59 -7.12
C SER A 205 22.83 -3.58 -8.23
N ASN A 206 21.67 -3.71 -8.88
CA ASN A 206 21.24 -2.84 -9.97
C ASN A 206 20.07 -1.89 -9.64
N ASN A 207 19.53 -1.85 -8.40
CA ASN A 207 18.26 -1.13 -8.16
C ASN A 207 18.25 0.01 -7.12
N LYS A 208 19.34 0.30 -6.41
CA LYS A 208 19.41 1.55 -5.60
C LYS A 208 20.49 2.47 -6.16
N PRO A 209 20.17 3.70 -6.64
CA PRO A 209 21.21 4.70 -6.86
C PRO A 209 21.91 4.95 -5.53
N LYS A 210 23.23 5.21 -5.56
CA LYS A 210 24.03 5.49 -4.35
C LYS A 210 23.45 6.62 -3.48
N ILE A 211 22.59 7.46 -4.06
CA ILE A 211 21.83 8.51 -3.39
C ILE A 211 20.35 8.41 -3.83
N SER A 212 19.44 8.23 -2.87
CA SER A 212 17.99 8.35 -3.09
C SER A 212 17.43 9.50 -2.25
N TYR A 213 16.43 10.21 -2.79
CA TYR A 213 15.85 11.38 -2.15
C TYR A 213 14.44 11.08 -1.64
N THR A 214 14.23 11.18 -0.34
CA THR A 214 12.90 11.11 0.28
C THR A 214 12.05 12.32 -0.13
N SER A 215 10.72 12.23 0.04
CA SER A 215 9.83 13.37 -0.23
C SER A 215 10.22 14.63 0.56
N ALA A 216 10.65 14.49 1.81
CA ALA A 216 11.12 15.62 2.63
C ALA A 216 12.41 16.22 2.07
N GLN A 217 13.37 15.40 1.64
CA GLN A 217 14.61 15.87 1.02
C GLN A 217 14.35 16.57 -0.31
N ARG A 218 13.40 16.08 -1.12
CA ARG A 218 13.00 16.73 -2.38
C ARG A 218 12.42 18.13 -2.14
N LEU A 219 11.52 18.28 -1.17
CA LEU A 219 10.97 19.58 -0.77
C LEU A 219 12.06 20.52 -0.22
N HIS A 220 13.01 19.98 0.55
CA HIS A 220 14.14 20.75 1.02
C HIS A 220 15.03 21.24 -0.12
N MET A 221 15.36 20.38 -1.09
CA MET A 221 16.15 20.76 -2.27
C MET A 221 15.44 21.83 -3.09
N GLU A 222 14.12 21.72 -3.29
CA GLU A 222 13.33 22.74 -3.97
C GLU A 222 13.46 24.11 -3.27
N SER A 223 13.31 24.14 -1.94
CA SER A 223 13.49 25.36 -1.14
C SER A 223 14.89 25.96 -1.29
N VAL A 224 15.92 25.12 -1.30
CA VAL A 224 17.30 25.55 -1.55
C VAL A 224 17.42 26.19 -2.93
N PHE A 225 16.95 25.54 -4.00
CA PHE A 225 17.02 26.09 -5.36
C PHE A 225 16.25 27.40 -5.50
N ARG A 226 15.08 27.54 -4.85
CA ARG A 226 14.31 28.80 -4.81
C ARG A 226 15.08 29.94 -4.13
N SER A 227 15.92 29.62 -3.14
CA SER A 227 16.72 30.61 -2.41
C SER A 227 17.99 31.07 -3.16
N LEU A 228 18.41 30.35 -4.21
CA LEU A 228 19.62 30.70 -4.97
C LEU A 228 19.36 31.93 -5.86
N SER A 229 20.23 32.94 -5.76
CA SER A 229 20.11 34.19 -6.52
C SER A 229 20.00 33.98 -8.04
N ARG A 230 20.71 32.99 -8.59
CA ARG A 230 20.65 32.61 -10.02
C ARG A 230 19.26 32.17 -10.49
N TYR A 231 18.40 31.70 -9.58
CA TYR A 231 17.05 31.22 -9.87
C TYR A 231 15.93 32.13 -9.35
N SER A 232 16.27 33.33 -8.89
CA SER A 232 15.29 34.33 -8.40
C SER A 232 14.14 34.60 -9.38
N GLU A 233 14.47 34.70 -10.67
CA GLU A 233 13.51 34.94 -11.75
C GLU A 233 12.85 33.66 -12.32
N HIS A 234 13.17 32.48 -11.77
CA HIS A 234 12.67 31.18 -12.26
C HIS A 234 11.48 30.67 -11.45
N ALA A 235 10.49 30.11 -12.14
CA ALA A 235 9.50 29.22 -11.55
C ALA A 235 10.18 27.88 -11.29
N VAL A 236 10.45 27.56 -10.02
CA VAL A 236 11.10 26.29 -9.65
C VAL A 236 10.02 25.25 -9.52
N THR A 237 10.14 24.12 -10.22
CA THR A 237 9.18 23.01 -10.09
C THR A 237 9.59 22.06 -8.96
N GLU A 238 8.64 21.28 -8.46
CA GLU A 238 8.94 20.12 -7.61
C GLU A 238 9.95 19.18 -8.29
N CYS A 239 10.80 18.51 -7.50
CA CYS A 239 11.74 17.52 -8.00
C CYS A 239 11.04 16.31 -8.63
N ARG A 240 11.41 15.98 -9.87
CA ARG A 240 10.80 14.88 -10.65
C ARG A 240 11.81 13.80 -11.01
N THR A 241 11.32 12.59 -11.26
CA THR A 241 12.19 11.51 -11.74
C THR A 241 12.64 11.79 -13.17
N VAL A 242 13.87 11.43 -13.53
CA VAL A 242 14.37 11.57 -14.90
C VAL A 242 13.44 10.89 -15.90
N ALA A 243 12.82 9.76 -15.57
CA ALA A 243 11.88 9.05 -16.45
C ALA A 243 10.67 9.90 -16.89
N SER A 244 10.27 10.90 -16.11
CA SER A 244 9.10 11.74 -16.38
C SER A 244 9.34 12.88 -17.38
N TRP A 245 10.56 13.03 -17.89
CA TRP A 245 11.04 14.20 -18.63
C TRP A 245 10.23 14.59 -19.89
N LYS A 246 9.46 13.68 -20.51
CA LYS A 246 8.63 13.97 -21.69
C LYS A 246 7.16 14.28 -21.39
N GLN A 247 6.64 13.86 -20.23
CA GLN A 247 5.20 13.88 -19.94
C GLN A 247 4.91 14.88 -18.81
N THR A 248 4.76 14.39 -17.60
CA THR A 248 4.35 15.19 -16.43
C THR A 248 5.31 16.33 -16.12
N ALA A 249 6.60 16.18 -16.43
CA ALA A 249 7.59 17.24 -16.31
C ALA A 249 7.26 18.48 -17.18
N VAL A 250 6.83 18.26 -18.43
CA VAL A 250 6.51 19.34 -19.38
C VAL A 250 5.27 20.10 -18.93
N GLU A 251 4.21 19.38 -18.54
CA GLU A 251 2.97 19.97 -18.07
C GLU A 251 3.18 20.87 -16.84
N GLN A 252 3.93 20.35 -15.85
CA GLN A 252 4.14 21.04 -14.58
C GLN A 252 4.95 22.33 -14.74
N ILE A 253 5.90 22.39 -15.68
CA ILE A 253 6.65 23.62 -15.96
C ILE A 253 5.70 24.75 -16.34
N PHE A 254 4.80 24.52 -17.30
CA PHE A 254 3.91 25.59 -17.78
C PHE A 254 2.86 25.97 -16.74
N LEU A 255 2.34 25.01 -15.97
CA LEU A 255 1.44 25.29 -14.84
C LEU A 255 2.14 26.14 -13.77
N GLN A 256 3.37 25.80 -13.40
CA GLN A 256 4.12 26.55 -12.39
C GLN A 256 4.51 27.95 -12.86
N MET A 257 4.94 28.09 -14.13
CA MET A 257 5.23 29.39 -14.74
C MET A 257 4.00 30.29 -14.76
N LEU A 258 2.82 29.73 -15.08
CA LEU A 258 1.56 30.46 -15.07
C LEU A 258 1.20 30.90 -13.65
N ALA A 259 1.31 30.00 -12.66
CA ALA A 259 1.00 30.29 -11.26
C ALA A 259 1.91 31.37 -10.67
N GLU A 260 3.22 31.29 -10.94
CA GLU A 260 4.21 32.26 -10.44
C GLU A 260 4.33 33.51 -11.33
N LYS A 261 3.61 33.58 -12.46
CA LYS A 261 3.71 34.65 -13.48
C LYS A 261 5.15 34.88 -13.99
N LYS A 262 5.94 33.81 -14.06
CA LYS A 262 7.33 33.85 -14.50
C LYS A 262 7.48 33.34 -15.94
N LYS A 263 8.54 33.81 -16.60
CA LYS A 263 8.89 33.41 -17.98
C LYS A 263 10.13 32.53 -18.05
N LYS A 264 10.81 32.33 -16.92
CA LYS A 264 11.87 31.33 -16.78
C LYS A 264 11.38 30.21 -15.87
N ALA A 265 11.81 28.98 -16.11
CA ALA A 265 11.50 27.83 -15.26
C ALA A 265 12.75 27.02 -14.98
N LEU A 266 12.85 26.48 -13.76
CA LEU A 266 13.87 25.51 -13.40
C LEU A 266 13.19 24.17 -13.13
N ILE A 267 13.56 23.16 -13.89
CA ILE A 267 13.20 21.77 -13.60
C ILE A 267 14.35 21.05 -12.90
N ILE A 268 14.01 20.35 -11.83
CA ILE A 268 14.97 19.58 -11.02
C ILE A 268 14.67 18.10 -11.21
N PHE A 269 15.63 17.37 -11.80
CA PHE A 269 15.53 15.94 -11.98
C PHE A 269 16.35 15.16 -10.94
N TYR A 270 15.83 14.01 -10.53
CA TYR A 270 16.58 13.02 -9.76
C TYR A 270 16.40 11.62 -10.36
N CYS A 271 17.38 10.74 -10.12
CA CYS A 271 17.31 9.34 -10.51
C CYS A 271 16.63 8.54 -9.40
N SER A 272 15.53 7.86 -9.71
CA SER A 272 14.88 6.93 -8.78
C SER A 272 15.42 5.50 -8.87
N THR A 273 16.23 5.19 -9.90
CA THR A 273 16.84 3.87 -10.13
C THR A 273 18.28 4.02 -10.67
N VAL A 274 19.11 2.98 -10.52
CA VAL A 274 20.46 2.94 -11.13
C VAL A 274 20.37 3.00 -12.65
N SER A 275 19.39 2.33 -13.27
CA SER A 275 19.19 2.42 -14.72
C SER A 275 18.95 3.86 -15.18
N GLN A 276 18.24 4.67 -14.41
CA GLN A 276 18.10 6.10 -14.72
C GLN A 276 19.44 6.84 -14.58
N ALA A 277 20.23 6.55 -13.54
CA ALA A 277 21.56 7.13 -13.36
C ALA A 277 22.52 6.74 -14.49
N ASP A 278 22.58 5.47 -14.87
CA ASP A 278 23.43 4.98 -15.95
C ASP A 278 22.97 5.47 -17.32
N LEU A 279 21.66 5.54 -17.58
CA LEU A 279 21.16 6.17 -18.79
C LEU A 279 21.55 7.65 -18.83
N LEU A 280 21.47 8.34 -17.70
CA LEU A 280 21.77 9.76 -17.61
C LEU A 280 23.28 10.05 -17.80
N ASP A 281 24.16 9.19 -17.30
CA ASP A 281 25.62 9.37 -17.37
C ASP A 281 26.27 8.74 -18.61
N ASN A 282 25.80 7.58 -19.04
CA ASN A 282 26.47 6.79 -20.08
C ASN A 282 25.80 6.93 -21.46
N THR A 283 24.79 7.77 -21.61
CA THR A 283 24.12 8.02 -22.90
C THR A 283 23.93 9.51 -23.19
N ASN A 284 23.45 9.83 -24.39
CA ASN A 284 23.11 11.20 -24.79
C ASN A 284 21.77 11.70 -24.20
N LEU A 285 21.28 11.10 -23.11
CA LEU A 285 19.98 11.45 -22.53
C LEU A 285 19.93 12.91 -22.06
N LYS A 286 20.96 13.42 -21.35
CA LYS A 286 21.02 14.84 -20.93
C LYS A 286 20.85 15.79 -22.11
N LYS A 287 21.53 15.49 -23.23
CA LYS A 287 21.43 16.26 -24.47
C LYS A 287 20.02 16.17 -25.08
N THR A 288 19.47 14.96 -25.19
CA THR A 288 18.11 14.75 -25.72
C THR A 288 17.06 15.51 -24.92
N ILE A 289 17.17 15.50 -23.59
CA ILE A 289 16.30 16.25 -22.69
C ILE A 289 16.45 17.75 -22.97
N ARG A 290 17.68 18.27 -22.97
CA ARG A 290 17.94 19.69 -23.22
C ARG A 290 17.41 20.15 -24.59
N ASP A 291 17.69 19.41 -25.65
CA ASP A 291 17.24 19.71 -27.02
C ASP A 291 15.70 19.79 -27.10
N LEU A 292 14.97 18.93 -26.36
CA LEU A 292 13.51 19.00 -26.29
C LEU A 292 13.06 20.28 -25.58
N TYR A 293 13.61 20.59 -24.40
CA TYR A 293 13.20 21.77 -23.64
C TYR A 293 13.55 23.09 -24.34
N ASP A 294 14.66 23.15 -25.06
CA ASP A 294 15.00 24.28 -25.92
C ASP A 294 13.99 24.47 -27.06
N ARG A 295 13.59 23.36 -27.70
CA ARG A 295 12.53 23.39 -28.73
C ARG A 295 11.17 23.79 -28.16
N LEU A 296 10.82 23.33 -26.97
CA LEU A 296 9.59 23.74 -26.30
C LEU A 296 9.62 25.23 -25.95
N GLY A 297 10.72 25.72 -25.37
CA GLY A 297 10.91 27.14 -25.09
C GLY A 297 10.78 27.99 -26.34
N ALA A 298 11.38 27.56 -27.46
CA ALA A 298 11.26 28.23 -28.75
C ALA A 298 9.83 28.20 -29.32
N TYR A 299 9.14 27.06 -29.23
CA TYR A 299 7.78 26.90 -29.75
C TYR A 299 6.76 27.78 -29.04
N TYR A 300 6.87 27.92 -27.72
CA TYR A 300 5.94 28.71 -26.91
C TYR A 300 6.32 30.20 -26.80
N GLN A 301 7.20 30.70 -27.68
CA GLN A 301 7.50 32.13 -27.82
C GLN A 301 6.32 32.89 -28.43
N VAL A 302 5.31 33.22 -27.61
CA VAL A 302 4.27 34.18 -27.98
C VAL A 302 4.63 35.53 -27.34
N ASP A 303 4.69 36.59 -28.15
CA ASP A 303 4.94 38.00 -27.77
C ASP A 303 6.39 38.45 -27.48
N ARG A 304 7.40 37.93 -28.19
CA ARG A 304 8.81 38.40 -28.09
C ARG A 304 9.39 38.38 -26.65
N LYS A 305 8.82 37.58 -25.76
CA LYS A 305 9.31 37.33 -24.40
C LYS A 305 9.87 35.92 -24.36
N ASN A 306 11.19 35.80 -24.20
CA ASN A 306 11.89 34.52 -24.22
C ASN A 306 11.41 33.63 -23.06
N ILE A 307 10.83 32.47 -23.39
CA ILE A 307 10.65 31.38 -22.42
C ILE A 307 12.00 30.67 -22.30
N GLU A 308 12.53 30.62 -21.08
CA GLU A 308 13.80 29.97 -20.76
C GLU A 308 13.54 28.83 -19.79
N ILE A 309 14.01 27.62 -20.12
CA ILE A 309 13.85 26.44 -19.29
C ILE A 309 15.24 25.93 -18.93
N ASP A 310 15.58 26.04 -17.65
CA ASP A 310 16.80 25.50 -17.06
C ASP A 310 16.55 24.14 -16.43
N ILE A 311 17.60 23.32 -16.42
CA ILE A 311 17.54 21.94 -15.94
C ILE A 311 18.68 21.74 -14.96
N GLU A 312 18.35 21.27 -13.76
CA GLU A 312 19.31 20.82 -12.76
C GLU A 312 19.12 19.32 -12.48
N TYR A 313 20.23 18.62 -12.27
CA TYR A 313 20.22 17.20 -11.92
C TYR A 313 20.77 17.04 -10.51
N LEU A 314 19.97 16.47 -9.62
CA LEU A 314 20.44 16.12 -8.29
C LEU A 314 21.54 15.04 -8.37
N ARG A 315 22.42 15.03 -7.35
CA ARG A 315 23.50 14.05 -7.26
C ARG A 315 22.91 12.64 -7.14
N HIS A 316 23.43 11.71 -7.93
CA HIS A 316 22.92 10.34 -8.02
C HIS A 316 24.05 9.30 -7.89
N ARG A 317 25.29 9.76 -7.66
CA ARG A 317 26.48 8.97 -7.36
C ARG A 317 27.22 9.58 -6.18
#